data_AF-A0A2E0W9Y4-F1
#
_entry.id   AF-A0A2E0W9Y4-F1
#
_cell.length_a   1.000
_cell.length_b   1.000
_cell.length_c   1.000
_cell.angle_alpha   90.00
_cell.angle_beta   90.00
_cell.angle_gamma   90.00
#
_symmetry.space_group_name_H-M   'P 1'
#
loop_
_entity.id
_entity.type
_entity.pdbx_description
1 polymer ?
#
loop_
_entity_poly.entity_id
_entity_poly.type
_entity_poly.pdbx_seq_one_letter_code
_entity_poly.pdbx_strand_id
1 'polypeptide(L)'
;MLFWFSVGLIFLAALMAVADWAARNIEMTRLLTAIEASENQMKIAQEGIATEIPDDPDESDLKRNQDLKATAAAGRDEVAQAGAEVASLSFLPWHDEMITAQGAYLAHNQAWVEYLADGAEDPVTMFDGQDNIEPTWIRAESEVRQALPVFAWPQMSSRINLIFSDSEAGGAVVPAAYLPVMVVSAQLG
;
A
#
# COMPACT_ATOMS: atom_id res chain seq x y z
N MET A 1 49.70 -9.23 -24.21
CA MET A 1 49.23 -9.15 -22.81
C MET A 1 48.00 -8.25 -22.66
N LEU A 2 47.99 -7.04 -23.24
CA LEU A 2 46.82 -6.12 -23.21
C LEU A 2 45.49 -6.73 -23.70
N PHE A 3 45.49 -7.50 -24.81
CA PHE A 3 44.27 -8.13 -25.35
C PHE A 3 43.59 -9.09 -24.36
N TRP A 4 44.34 -9.99 -23.72
CA TRP A 4 43.81 -10.94 -22.74
C TRP A 4 43.33 -10.25 -21.46
N PHE A 5 43.98 -9.15 -21.07
CA PHE A 5 43.52 -8.29 -19.97
C PHE A 5 42.16 -7.65 -20.28
N SER A 6 41.99 -7.08 -21.48
CA SER A 6 40.72 -6.49 -21.92
C SER A 6 39.60 -7.52 -22.00
N VAL A 7 39.86 -8.70 -22.54
CA VAL A 7 38.90 -9.81 -22.58
C VAL A 7 38.47 -10.22 -21.16
N GLY A 8 39.44 -10.36 -20.23
CA GLY A 8 39.14 -10.67 -18.83
C GLY A 8 38.26 -9.62 -18.15
N LEU A 9 38.52 -8.32 -18.39
CA LEU A 9 37.71 -7.24 -17.83
C LEU A 9 36.28 -7.22 -18.38
N ILE A 10 36.08 -7.52 -19.67
CA ILE A 10 34.74 -7.63 -20.27
C ILE A 10 33.95 -8.76 -19.63
N PHE A 11 34.58 -9.93 -19.44
CA PHE A 11 33.92 -11.05 -18.76
C PHE A 11 33.52 -10.70 -17.33
N LEU A 12 34.41 -10.03 -16.57
CA LEU A 12 34.10 -9.60 -15.21
C LEU A 12 32.94 -8.59 -15.20
N ALA A 13 32.93 -7.62 -16.11
CA ALA A 13 31.84 -6.65 -16.23
C ALA A 13 30.50 -7.33 -16.55
N ALA A 14 30.49 -8.31 -17.47
CA ALA A 14 29.30 -9.08 -17.79
C ALA A 14 28.77 -9.86 -16.57
N LEU A 15 29.66 -10.50 -15.79
CA LEU A 15 29.29 -11.21 -14.57
C LEU A 15 28.70 -10.27 -13.51
N MET A 16 29.27 -9.08 -13.33
CA MET A 16 28.74 -8.08 -12.41
C MET A 16 27.36 -7.58 -12.85
N ALA A 17 27.16 -7.35 -14.15
CA ALA A 17 25.85 -6.94 -14.68
C ALA A 17 24.77 -8.01 -14.47
N VAL A 18 25.10 -9.29 -14.65
CA VAL A 18 24.17 -10.40 -14.36
C VAL A 18 23.87 -10.50 -12.87
N ALA A 19 24.87 -10.32 -12.01
CA ALA A 19 24.69 -10.32 -10.56
C ALA A 19 23.79 -9.16 -10.10
N ASP A 20 24.00 -7.95 -10.62
CA ASP A 20 23.18 -6.76 -10.35
C ASP A 20 21.72 -6.99 -10.78
N TRP A 21 21.53 -7.48 -12.01
CA TRP A 21 20.22 -7.83 -12.52
C TRP A 21 19.49 -8.87 -11.66
N ALA A 22 20.20 -9.92 -11.21
CA ALA A 22 19.64 -10.93 -10.33
C ALA A 22 19.26 -10.34 -8.96
N ALA A 23 20.09 -9.45 -8.42
CA ALA A 23 19.82 -8.75 -7.17
C ALA A 23 18.54 -7.90 -7.28
N ARG A 24 18.39 -7.09 -8.34
CA ARG A 24 17.17 -6.29 -8.59
C ARG A 24 15.91 -7.15 -8.63
N ASN A 25 15.96 -8.32 -9.25
CA ASN A 25 14.81 -9.24 -9.30
C ASN A 25 14.47 -9.82 -7.91
N ILE A 26 15.48 -10.20 -7.13
CA ILE A 26 15.29 -10.71 -5.77
C ILE A 26 14.69 -9.62 -4.87
N GLU A 27 15.22 -8.40 -4.96
CA GLU A 27 14.73 -7.24 -4.21
C GLU A 27 13.28 -6.89 -4.58
N MET A 28 12.97 -6.83 -5.88
CA MET A 28 11.60 -6.61 -6.36
C MET A 28 10.65 -7.67 -5.82
N THR A 29 11.07 -8.93 -5.81
CA THR A 29 10.26 -10.05 -5.31
C THR A 29 9.94 -9.86 -3.82
N ARG A 30 10.92 -9.45 -3.01
CA ARG A 30 10.77 -9.17 -1.58
C ARG A 30 9.86 -7.98 -1.33
N LEU A 31 10.05 -6.89 -2.09
CA LEU A 31 9.19 -5.71 -2.00
C LEU A 31 7.73 -6.06 -2.29
N LEU A 32 7.46 -6.74 -3.40
CA LEU A 32 6.10 -7.17 -3.76
C LEU A 32 5.48 -8.10 -2.71
N THR A 33 6.26 -9.00 -2.11
CA THR A 33 5.74 -9.89 -1.06
C THR A 33 5.37 -9.14 0.21
N ALA A 34 6.18 -8.16 0.61
CA ALA A 34 5.86 -7.33 1.77
C ALA A 34 4.65 -6.42 1.51
N ILE A 35 4.55 -5.87 0.30
CA ILE A 35 3.38 -5.10 -0.15
C ILE A 35 2.11 -5.96 -0.10
N GLU A 36 2.13 -7.17 -0.68
CA GLU A 36 0.98 -8.10 -0.65
C GLU A 36 0.52 -8.39 0.78
N ALA A 37 1.47 -8.60 1.71
CA ALA A 37 1.16 -8.83 3.11
C ALA A 37 0.52 -7.59 3.77
N SER A 38 1.01 -6.39 3.46
CA SER A 38 0.46 -5.13 3.95
C SER A 38 -0.94 -4.84 3.40
N GLU A 39 -1.16 -5.02 2.10
CA GLU A 39 -2.49 -4.90 1.47
C GLU A 39 -3.51 -5.87 2.08
N ASN A 40 -3.07 -7.08 2.43
CA ASN A 40 -3.94 -8.04 3.10
C ASN A 40 -4.41 -7.55 4.47
N GLN A 41 -3.56 -6.86 5.25
CA GLN A 41 -3.97 -6.28 6.53
C GLN A 41 -4.95 -5.11 6.33
N MET A 42 -4.75 -4.28 5.31
CA MET A 42 -5.68 -3.20 4.99
C MET A 42 -7.07 -3.74 4.61
N LYS A 43 -7.12 -4.81 3.82
CA LYS A 43 -8.37 -5.51 3.47
C LYS A 43 -9.07 -6.09 4.71
N ILE A 44 -8.33 -6.76 5.59
CA ILE A 44 -8.88 -7.29 6.85
C ILE A 44 -9.45 -6.16 7.71
N ALA A 45 -8.72 -5.05 7.85
CA ALA A 45 -9.18 -3.89 8.61
C ALA A 45 -10.47 -3.32 8.01
N GLN A 46 -10.51 -3.14 6.68
CA GLN A 46 -11.67 -2.65 5.96
C GLN A 46 -12.90 -3.57 6.11
N GLU A 47 -12.73 -4.88 5.96
CA GLU A 47 -13.80 -5.87 6.15
C GLU A 47 -14.31 -5.88 7.60
N GLY A 48 -13.40 -5.73 8.57
CA GLY A 48 -13.74 -5.59 9.98
C GLY A 48 -14.60 -4.36 10.23
N ILE A 49 -14.16 -3.19 9.74
CA ILE A 49 -14.91 -1.93 9.85
C ILE A 49 -16.30 -2.06 9.23
N ALA A 50 -16.40 -2.63 8.03
CA ALA A 50 -17.67 -2.80 7.34
C ALA A 50 -18.65 -3.70 8.11
N THR A 51 -18.15 -4.67 8.88
CA THR A 51 -18.97 -5.56 9.72
C THR A 51 -19.56 -4.84 10.94
N GLU A 52 -18.83 -3.84 11.48
CA GLU A 52 -19.25 -3.10 12.67
C GLU A 52 -20.20 -1.93 12.34
N ILE A 53 -20.34 -1.55 11.07
CA ILE A 53 -21.25 -0.48 10.65
C ILE A 53 -22.69 -1.03 10.55
N PRO A 54 -23.67 -0.45 11.28
CA PRO A 54 -25.08 -0.79 11.13
C PRO A 54 -25.64 -0.51 9.72
N ASP A 55 -26.72 -1.18 9.32
CA ASP A 55 -27.34 -1.00 7.99
C ASP A 55 -27.90 0.41 7.72
N ASP A 56 -28.29 1.15 8.77
CA ASP A 56 -28.82 2.53 8.70
C ASP A 56 -28.29 3.34 9.91
N PRO A 57 -26.97 3.66 9.94
CA PRO A 57 -26.35 4.26 11.09
C PRO A 57 -26.63 5.77 11.10
N ASP A 58 -27.03 6.31 12.25
CA ASP A 58 -26.90 7.74 12.47
C ASP A 58 -25.53 8.10 13.07
N GLU A 59 -25.19 9.39 13.04
CA GLU A 59 -23.91 9.89 13.59
C GLU A 59 -23.73 9.49 15.07
N SER A 60 -24.82 9.42 15.83
CA SER A 60 -24.79 9.08 17.25
C SER A 60 -24.56 7.59 17.48
N ASP A 61 -25.02 6.73 16.58
CA ASP A 61 -24.78 5.29 16.59
C ASP A 61 -23.30 5.01 16.31
N LEU A 62 -22.72 5.65 15.29
CA LEU A 62 -21.29 5.52 14.97
C LEU A 62 -20.40 6.03 16.12
N LYS A 63 -20.70 7.21 16.68
CA LYS A 63 -19.91 7.78 17.80
C LYS A 63 -19.90 6.89 19.05
N ARG A 64 -21.01 6.19 19.29
CA ARG A 64 -21.15 5.30 20.45
C ARG A 64 -20.66 3.88 20.18
N ASN A 65 -20.38 3.53 18.93
CA ASN A 65 -19.93 2.21 18.53
C ASN A 65 -18.48 1.95 19.00
N GLN A 66 -18.34 1.31 20.16
CA GLN A 66 -17.04 0.95 20.73
C GLN A 66 -16.35 -0.16 19.94
N ASP A 67 -17.13 -1.06 19.33
CA ASP A 67 -16.58 -2.17 18.56
C ASP A 67 -15.94 -1.66 17.27
N LEU A 68 -16.58 -0.70 16.59
CA LEU A 68 -16.00 0.01 15.44
C LEU A 68 -14.68 0.73 15.80
N LYS A 69 -14.64 1.44 16.94
CA LYS A 69 -13.41 2.09 17.42
C LYS A 69 -12.30 1.08 17.73
N ALA A 70 -12.65 -0.03 18.37
CA ALA A 70 -11.71 -1.09 18.70
C ALA A 70 -11.17 -1.78 17.44
N THR A 71 -12.02 -2.04 16.46
CA THR A 71 -11.66 -2.61 15.17
C THR A 71 -10.75 -1.67 14.38
N ALA A 72 -11.06 -0.36 14.34
CA ALA A 72 -10.19 0.63 13.72
C ALA A 72 -8.82 0.72 14.41
N ALA A 73 -8.78 0.69 15.76
CA ALA A 73 -7.53 0.69 16.52
C ALA A 73 -6.68 -0.57 16.26
N ALA A 74 -7.31 -1.75 16.23
CA ALA A 74 -6.63 -3.00 15.92
C ALA A 74 -6.09 -3.01 14.49
N GLY A 75 -6.92 -2.60 13.51
CA GLY A 75 -6.52 -2.47 12.12
C GLY A 75 -5.35 -1.49 11.95
N ARG A 76 -5.36 -0.36 12.65
CA ARG A 76 -4.25 0.61 12.64
C ARG A 76 -2.94 -0.06 13.03
N ASP A 77 -2.95 -0.82 14.13
CA ASP A 77 -1.75 -1.44 14.67
C ASP A 77 -1.23 -2.55 13.73
N GLU A 78 -2.13 -3.35 13.15
CA GLU A 78 -1.78 -4.40 12.17
C GLU A 78 -1.23 -3.83 10.86
N VAL A 79 -1.86 -2.78 10.32
CA VAL A 79 -1.39 -2.10 9.12
C VAL A 79 -0.05 -1.40 9.36
N ALA A 80 0.13 -0.74 10.52
CA ALA A 80 1.40 -0.12 10.89
C ALA A 80 2.52 -1.15 11.05
N GLN A 81 2.22 -2.31 11.63
CA GLN A 81 3.17 -3.42 11.74
C GLN A 81 3.58 -3.93 10.35
N ALA A 82 2.64 -4.15 9.44
CA ALA A 82 2.96 -4.58 8.08
C ALA A 82 3.76 -3.50 7.31
N GLY A 83 3.47 -2.21 7.55
CA GLY A 83 4.29 -1.10 7.05
C GLY A 83 5.73 -1.15 7.56
N ALA A 84 5.93 -1.48 8.83
CA ALA A 84 7.28 -1.66 9.39
C ALA A 84 8.04 -2.82 8.73
N GLU A 85 7.36 -3.90 8.33
CA GLU A 85 7.97 -5.00 7.57
C GLU A 85 8.43 -4.53 6.19
N VAL A 86 7.62 -3.73 5.48
CA VAL A 86 8.03 -3.10 4.22
C VAL A 86 9.22 -2.17 4.43
N ALA A 87 9.21 -1.35 5.48
CA ALA A 87 10.29 -0.41 5.80
C ALA A 87 11.61 -1.11 6.20
N SER A 88 11.52 -2.34 6.73
CA SER A 88 12.70 -3.12 7.13
C SER A 88 13.52 -3.64 5.95
N LEU A 89 12.94 -3.66 4.74
CA LEU A 89 13.63 -4.08 3.54
C LEU A 89 14.79 -3.12 3.23
N SER A 90 15.96 -3.70 2.97
CA SER A 90 17.15 -2.97 2.53
C SER A 90 17.46 -3.33 1.10
N PHE A 91 17.80 -2.31 0.32
CA PHE A 91 18.15 -2.42 -1.09
C PHE A 91 19.58 -1.96 -1.33
N LEU A 92 20.19 -2.41 -2.42
CA LEU A 92 21.49 -1.89 -2.81
C LEU A 92 21.41 -0.36 -3.05
N PRO A 93 22.40 0.44 -2.58
CA PRO A 93 22.31 1.90 -2.60
C PRO A 93 22.20 2.56 -3.98
N TRP A 94 22.39 1.80 -5.07
CA TRP A 94 22.28 2.28 -6.44
C TRP A 94 21.02 1.74 -7.14
N HIS A 95 20.12 1.11 -6.40
CA HIS A 95 18.79 0.69 -6.86
C HIS A 95 17.74 1.73 -6.45
N ASP A 96 17.96 2.98 -6.87
CA ASP A 96 17.17 4.14 -6.46
C ASP A 96 15.68 3.98 -6.76
N GLU A 97 15.33 3.29 -7.84
CA GLU A 97 13.93 3.04 -8.19
C GLU A 97 13.24 2.15 -7.16
N MET A 98 13.95 1.15 -6.62
CA MET A 98 13.43 0.25 -5.59
C MET A 98 13.20 0.97 -4.25
N ILE A 99 14.14 1.83 -3.88
CA ILE A 99 14.06 2.67 -2.69
C ILE A 99 12.90 3.66 -2.82
N THR A 100 12.73 4.25 -4.01
CA THR A 100 11.61 5.16 -4.31
C THR A 100 10.26 4.46 -4.26
N ALA A 101 10.17 3.25 -4.84
CA ALA A 101 8.96 2.42 -4.79
C ALA A 101 8.58 2.04 -3.35
N GLN A 102 9.55 1.64 -2.53
CA GLN A 102 9.35 1.38 -1.10
C GLN A 102 8.82 2.63 -0.39
N GLY A 103 9.46 3.79 -0.58
CA GLY A 103 9.04 5.04 0.04
C GLY A 103 7.64 5.48 -0.37
N ALA A 104 7.28 5.32 -1.65
CA ALA A 104 5.95 5.65 -2.15
C ALA A 104 4.88 4.72 -1.58
N TYR A 105 5.15 3.42 -1.49
CA TYR A 105 4.23 2.48 -0.85
C TYR A 105 4.08 2.74 0.66
N LEU A 106 5.17 3.07 1.36
CA LEU A 106 5.09 3.43 2.78
C LEU A 106 4.24 4.69 3.02
N ALA A 107 4.24 5.64 2.10
CA ALA A 107 3.32 6.78 2.17
C ALA A 107 1.84 6.37 2.04
N HIS A 108 1.56 5.35 1.22
CA HIS A 108 0.22 4.76 1.14
C HIS A 108 -0.17 4.02 2.42
N ASN A 109 0.74 3.19 2.96
CA ASN A 109 0.52 2.53 4.25
C ASN A 109 0.25 3.53 5.37
N GLN A 110 1.01 4.64 5.41
CA GLN A 110 0.81 5.71 6.38
C GLN A 110 -0.58 6.38 6.25
N ALA A 111 -1.07 6.61 5.03
CA ALA A 111 -2.41 7.16 4.82
C ALA A 111 -3.50 6.25 5.39
N TRP A 112 -3.34 4.92 5.29
CA TRP A 112 -4.23 3.96 5.94
C TRP A 112 -4.13 3.98 7.47
N VAL A 113 -2.91 4.08 8.02
CA VAL A 113 -2.71 4.20 9.48
C VAL A 113 -3.41 5.44 10.03
N GLU A 114 -3.33 6.57 9.33
CA GLU A 114 -4.01 7.82 9.70
C GLU A 114 -5.54 7.67 9.64
N TYR A 115 -6.05 7.12 8.54
CA TYR A 115 -7.48 6.83 8.38
C TYR A 115 -8.04 5.96 9.51
N LEU A 116 -7.30 4.91 9.91
CA LEU A 116 -7.70 4.01 10.99
C LEU A 116 -7.53 4.65 12.37
N ALA A 117 -6.55 5.54 12.54
CA ALA A 117 -6.37 6.31 13.76
C ALA A 117 -7.54 7.28 13.99
N ASP A 118 -7.98 7.97 12.93
CA ASP A 118 -9.15 8.86 12.97
C ASP A 118 -10.41 8.06 13.36
N GLY A 119 -10.64 6.91 12.73
CA GLY A 119 -11.76 6.02 13.08
C GLY A 119 -11.72 5.48 14.51
N ALA A 120 -10.52 5.27 15.07
CA ALA A 120 -10.37 4.86 16.47
C ALA A 120 -10.72 5.98 17.46
N GLU A 121 -10.47 7.25 17.10
CA GLU A 121 -10.80 8.41 17.92
C GLU A 121 -12.28 8.81 17.77
N ASP A 122 -12.70 9.11 16.55
CA ASP A 122 -14.08 9.41 16.17
C ASP A 122 -14.44 8.68 14.86
N PRO A 123 -15.22 7.60 14.93
CA PRO A 123 -15.63 6.86 13.74
C PRO A 123 -16.31 7.70 12.67
N VAL A 124 -16.92 8.84 13.03
CA VAL A 124 -17.58 9.72 12.05
C VAL A 124 -16.54 10.39 11.14
N THR A 125 -15.40 10.81 11.68
CA THR A 125 -14.37 11.54 10.90
C THR A 125 -13.70 10.66 9.86
N MET A 126 -13.74 9.33 10.06
CA MET A 126 -13.29 8.34 9.08
C MET A 126 -14.02 8.45 7.73
N PHE A 127 -15.28 8.88 7.75
CA PHE A 127 -16.11 9.01 6.55
C PHE A 127 -16.01 10.40 5.89
N ASP A 128 -15.41 11.37 6.58
CA ASP A 128 -15.35 12.77 6.14
C ASP A 128 -14.15 13.09 5.22
N GLY A 129 -13.16 12.20 5.08
CA GLY A 129 -12.04 12.46 4.16
C GLY A 129 -11.04 11.32 4.03
N GLN A 130 -11.14 10.55 2.95
CA GLN A 130 -10.11 9.60 2.51
C GLN A 130 -9.11 10.24 1.53
N ASP A 131 -8.98 11.56 1.60
CA ASP A 131 -8.35 12.41 0.58
C ASP A 131 -6.90 12.04 0.26
N ASN A 132 -6.23 11.28 1.15
CA ASN A 132 -4.84 10.88 0.99
C ASN A 132 -4.64 9.42 0.55
N ILE A 133 -5.64 8.52 0.69
CA ILE A 133 -5.48 7.09 0.38
C ILE A 133 -5.32 6.88 -1.13
N GLU A 134 -6.24 7.42 -1.95
CA GLU A 134 -6.21 7.25 -3.40
C GLU A 134 -4.98 7.92 -4.05
N PRO A 135 -4.61 9.18 -3.74
CA PRO A 135 -3.43 9.79 -4.34
C PRO A 135 -2.13 9.07 -3.99
N THR A 136 -2.01 8.56 -2.76
CA THR A 136 -0.83 7.78 -2.36
C THR A 136 -0.81 6.41 -3.01
N TRP A 137 -1.97 5.78 -3.23
CA TRP A 137 -2.11 4.52 -3.99
C TRP A 137 -1.62 4.66 -5.42
N ILE A 138 -2.13 5.66 -6.15
CA ILE A 138 -1.75 5.95 -7.54
C ILE A 138 -0.24 6.18 -7.64
N ARG A 139 0.33 6.92 -6.68
CA ARG A 139 1.77 7.15 -6.63
C ARG A 139 2.54 5.85 -6.36
N ALA A 140 2.12 5.06 -5.38
CA ALA A 140 2.76 3.78 -5.06
C ALA A 140 2.75 2.84 -6.27
N GLU A 141 1.61 2.71 -6.96
CA GLU A 141 1.50 1.91 -8.19
C GLU A 141 2.51 2.36 -9.24
N SER A 142 2.56 3.66 -9.51
CA SER A 142 3.45 4.25 -10.50
C SER A 142 4.92 3.94 -10.20
N GLU A 143 5.35 4.15 -8.96
CA GLU A 143 6.75 3.95 -8.55
C GLU A 143 7.12 2.47 -8.52
N VAL A 144 6.23 1.59 -8.03
CA VAL A 144 6.45 0.13 -8.05
C VAL A 144 6.55 -0.39 -9.49
N ARG A 145 5.73 0.11 -10.42
CA ARG A 145 5.84 -0.24 -11.84
C ARG A 145 7.14 0.26 -12.45
N GLN A 146 7.59 1.46 -12.10
CA GLN A 146 8.85 2.03 -12.58
C GLN A 146 10.08 1.26 -12.05
N ALA A 147 9.99 0.69 -10.84
CA ALA A 147 11.06 -0.13 -10.25
C ALA A 147 11.23 -1.52 -10.89
N LEU A 148 10.38 -1.91 -11.85
CA LEU A 148 10.50 -3.19 -12.53
C LEU A 148 11.84 -3.31 -13.28
N PRO A 149 12.61 -4.40 -13.04
CA PRO A 149 13.80 -4.66 -13.83
C PRO A 149 13.48 -4.80 -15.32
N VAL A 150 14.36 -4.29 -16.21
CA VAL A 150 14.19 -4.36 -17.68
C VAL A 150 13.93 -5.79 -18.18
N PHE A 151 14.56 -6.77 -17.54
CA PHE A 151 14.24 -8.18 -17.72
C PHE A 151 13.71 -8.75 -16.41
N ALA A 152 12.52 -8.33 -16.01
CA ALA A 152 11.84 -8.85 -14.83
C ALA A 152 11.51 -10.34 -14.99
N TRP A 153 11.47 -11.08 -13.89
CA TRP A 153 10.92 -12.43 -13.92
C TRP A 153 9.45 -12.41 -14.35
N PRO A 154 8.98 -13.41 -15.12
CA PRO A 154 7.67 -13.38 -15.78
C PRO A 154 6.49 -13.06 -14.84
N GLN A 155 6.55 -13.52 -13.60
CA GLN A 155 5.48 -13.35 -12.62
C GLN A 155 5.38 -11.94 -12.00
N MET A 156 6.38 -11.07 -12.15
CA MET A 156 6.40 -9.78 -11.43
C MET A 156 5.32 -8.82 -11.94
N SER A 157 5.18 -8.73 -13.26
CA SER A 157 4.15 -7.86 -13.87
C SER A 157 2.74 -8.33 -13.49
N SER A 158 2.49 -9.64 -13.49
CA SER A 158 1.20 -10.17 -13.02
C SER A 158 0.95 -9.92 -11.54
N ARG A 159 1.98 -10.00 -10.68
CA ARG A 159 1.83 -9.70 -9.25
C ARG A 159 1.51 -8.24 -9.01
N ILE A 160 2.22 -7.31 -9.65
CA ILE A 160 1.89 -5.88 -9.61
C ILE A 160 0.46 -5.67 -10.08
N ASN A 161 0.10 -6.28 -11.22
CA ASN A 161 -1.27 -6.16 -11.69
C ASN A 161 -2.28 -6.72 -10.71
N LEU A 162 -1.99 -7.75 -9.90
CA LEU A 162 -2.93 -8.27 -8.90
C LEU A 162 -2.99 -7.40 -7.64
N ILE A 163 -1.87 -6.83 -7.22
CA ILE A 163 -1.82 -5.87 -6.11
C ILE A 163 -2.64 -4.63 -6.48
N PHE A 164 -2.44 -4.13 -7.70
CA PHE A 164 -3.01 -2.88 -8.18
C PHE A 164 -4.20 -3.06 -9.15
N SER A 165 -4.74 -4.27 -9.36
CA SER A 165 -5.83 -4.55 -10.35
C SER A 165 -7.14 -3.90 -9.96
N ASP A 166 -7.30 -3.68 -8.67
CA ASP A 166 -8.46 -3.04 -8.10
C ASP A 166 -8.31 -1.52 -8.22
N SER A 167 -8.05 -0.93 -9.38
CA SER A 167 -8.22 0.54 -9.48
C SER A 167 -9.70 0.98 -9.34
N GLU A 168 -10.63 0.03 -9.10
CA GLU A 168 -11.96 0.28 -8.51
C GLU A 168 -12.09 -0.15 -7.02
N ALA A 169 -11.08 -0.82 -6.43
CA ALA A 169 -11.12 -1.39 -5.07
C ALA A 169 -9.84 -1.19 -4.19
N GLY A 170 -8.79 -0.53 -4.69
CA GLY A 170 -7.73 0.15 -3.93
C GLY A 170 -8.16 1.56 -3.52
N GLY A 171 -9.42 1.91 -3.85
CA GLY A 171 -10.10 3.16 -3.56
C GLY A 171 -11.56 2.96 -3.18
N ALA A 172 -11.99 1.74 -2.82
CA ALA A 172 -13.28 1.59 -2.16
C ALA A 172 -13.15 2.06 -0.71
N VAL A 173 -13.11 3.38 -0.52
CA VAL A 173 -13.95 4.02 0.50
C VAL A 173 -15.21 3.16 0.56
N VAL A 174 -15.64 2.75 1.76
CA VAL A 174 -16.99 2.17 1.98
C VAL A 174 -17.90 2.73 0.90
N PRO A 175 -18.39 1.90 -0.06
CA PRO A 175 -19.01 2.43 -1.26
C PRO A 175 -19.98 3.50 -0.82
N ALA A 176 -19.95 4.70 -1.41
CA ALA A 176 -20.92 5.75 -1.06
C ALA A 176 -22.39 5.25 -1.12
N ALA A 177 -22.62 4.09 -1.74
CA ALA A 177 -23.83 3.29 -1.69
C ALA A 177 -24.21 2.68 -0.31
N TYR A 178 -23.37 2.77 0.72
CA TYR A 178 -23.63 2.32 2.11
C TYR A 178 -23.81 3.48 3.10
N LEU A 179 -23.74 4.73 2.63
CA LEU A 179 -24.20 5.87 3.41
C LEU A 179 -25.68 6.11 3.09
N PRO A 180 -26.62 5.96 4.04
CA PRO A 180 -27.92 6.59 3.89
C PRO A 180 -27.67 8.10 3.71
N VAL A 181 -28.28 8.66 2.66
CA VAL A 181 -28.25 10.08 2.33
C VAL A 181 -28.86 10.89 3.47
N MET A 182 -28.08 11.21 4.50
CA MET A 182 -28.43 12.07 5.63
C MET A 182 -27.10 12.73 6.03
N VAL A 183 -26.75 13.97 5.68
CA VAL A 183 -27.42 15.22 6.05
C VAL A 183 -26.99 16.32 5.07
N VAL A 184 -27.83 16.64 4.08
CA VAL A 184 -27.83 17.95 3.40
C VAL A 184 -29.22 18.55 3.50
N SER A 185 -29.76 18.63 4.72
CA SER A 185 -31.06 19.26 5.00
C SER A 185 -31.13 19.83 6.42
N ALA A 186 -30.10 20.54 6.89
CA ALA A 186 -30.20 21.26 8.17
C ALA A 186 -29.38 22.56 8.18
N GLN A 187 -29.47 23.37 7.12
CA GLN A 187 -28.95 24.74 7.15
C GLN A 187 -29.66 25.73 6.22
N LEU A 188 -30.96 25.52 5.98
CA LEU A 188 -31.85 26.57 5.46
C LEU A 188 -33.12 26.61 6.33
N GLY A 189 -32.98 27.27 7.47
CA GLY A 189 -34.05 27.75 8.34
C GLY A 189 -33.63 29.06 8.97
#